data_AF-A0A0N0JD45-F1
#
_entry.id   AF-A0A0N0JD45-F1
#
_cell.length_a   1.000
_cell.length_b   1.000
_cell.length_c   1.000
_cell.angle_alpha   90.00
_cell.angle_beta   90.00
_cell.angle_gamma   90.00
#
_symmetry.space_group_name_H-M   'P 1'
#
loop_
_entity.id
_entity.type
_entity.pdbx_description
1 polymer ?
#
loop_
_entity_poly.entity_id
_entity_poly.type
_entity_poly.pdbx_seq_one_letter_code
_entity_poly.pdbx_strand_id
1 'polypeptide(L)'
;GWWRRSAGRAGGGGLGIIVLAVAILPMLGVGGSQLFKAEMAGPMKDQKLTPRIADTARVIWGAYLAMSVACFLAYAAAGMGWADAFMHMCSTVSLGGFSSYDASFGHFDSPLIEAIAMLFMVLAGVNLLLYFAVWRARSLRTLWRNTEVRSFYTVLLAGTGVVAAYLLWRGEYSEPLVALRHSAFHVVSVATTGGFATQDYGQWPLFAPLLMMLLGCFATCAGSTGGGIKMVRMLLMLKQARRELVRIVHPNVVNPVVLNGQAISDRVMQSVIAYMMIYGAILVGFTMLLVFTGLDVVTAFTAVIACANNIGPGLGEVGPAGNFSGLSDVQTWVLTFAMMLGRLELLSVLVLFTPAFWRR
;
A
#
# COMPACT_ATOMS: atom_id res chain seq x y z
N GLY A 1 -9.85 18.47 13.93
CA GLY A 1 -10.16 18.02 15.30
C GLY A 1 -11.24 16.95 15.36
N TRP A 2 -12.52 17.31 15.13
CA TRP A 2 -13.65 16.38 15.26
C TRP A 2 -13.65 15.28 14.18
N TRP A 3 -13.41 15.62 12.92
CA TRP A 3 -13.38 14.67 11.78
C TRP A 3 -12.29 13.60 11.87
N ARG A 4 -11.07 13.94 12.34
CA ARG A 4 -10.02 12.94 12.63
C ARG A 4 -10.41 12.01 13.78
N ARG A 5 -11.07 12.54 14.82
CA ARG A 5 -11.58 11.74 15.94
C ARG A 5 -12.82 10.91 15.57
N SER A 6 -13.65 11.33 14.61
CA SER A 6 -14.78 10.53 14.11
C SER A 6 -14.36 9.53 13.04
N ALA A 7 -13.40 9.84 12.17
CA ALA A 7 -12.75 8.88 11.27
C ALA A 7 -11.97 7.81 12.05
N GLY A 8 -11.26 8.21 13.12
CA GLY A 8 -10.61 7.30 14.07
C GLY A 8 -11.61 6.46 14.87
N ARG A 9 -12.75 7.03 15.30
CA ARG A 9 -13.84 6.28 15.96
C ARG A 9 -14.59 5.32 15.01
N ALA A 10 -14.57 5.57 13.70
CA ALA A 10 -15.27 4.78 12.70
C ALA A 10 -14.41 3.73 11.98
N GLY A 11 -13.10 3.59 12.29
CA GLY A 11 -12.21 2.77 11.46
C GLY A 11 -12.20 3.23 10.00
N GLY A 12 -12.33 4.55 9.80
CA GLY A 12 -12.61 5.23 8.53
C GLY A 12 -11.47 5.11 7.54
N GLY A 13 -11.50 4.02 6.75
CA GLY A 13 -10.61 3.80 5.62
C GLY A 13 -10.40 2.31 5.35
N GLY A 14 -10.00 1.55 6.36
CA GLY A 14 -9.84 0.09 6.28
C GLY A 14 -11.12 -0.68 6.59
N LEU A 15 -11.80 -0.30 7.67
CA LEU A 15 -13.08 -0.89 8.08
C LEU A 15 -14.17 -0.51 7.07
N GLY A 16 -14.13 0.71 6.54
CA GLY A 16 -15.00 1.19 5.46
C GLY A 16 -14.88 0.38 4.17
N ILE A 17 -13.67 0.11 3.66
CA ILE A 17 -13.48 -0.66 2.41
C ILE A 17 -13.83 -2.14 2.60
N ILE A 18 -13.50 -2.72 3.75
CA ILE A 18 -13.81 -4.13 4.04
C ILE A 18 -15.31 -4.30 4.28
N VAL A 19 -15.96 -3.39 5.01
CA VAL A 19 -17.43 -3.41 5.21
C VAL A 19 -18.18 -3.09 3.91
N LEU A 20 -17.72 -2.14 3.08
CA LEU A 20 -18.30 -1.90 1.76
C LEU A 20 -18.17 -3.15 0.88
N ALA A 21 -16.99 -3.78 0.87
CA ALA A 21 -16.78 -5.02 0.15
C ALA A 21 -17.74 -6.11 0.66
N VAL A 22 -17.84 -6.35 1.96
CA VAL A 22 -18.74 -7.36 2.54
C VAL A 22 -20.23 -7.04 2.34
N ALA A 23 -20.63 -5.77 2.33
CA ALA A 23 -22.01 -5.35 2.15
C ALA A 23 -22.46 -5.34 0.67
N ILE A 24 -21.56 -4.96 -0.24
CA ILE A 24 -21.85 -4.84 -1.68
C ILE A 24 -21.63 -6.17 -2.41
N LEU A 25 -20.65 -7.00 -2.00
CA LEU A 25 -20.36 -8.28 -2.68
C LEU A 25 -21.57 -9.23 -2.77
N PRO A 26 -22.43 -9.39 -1.75
CA PRO A 26 -23.63 -10.23 -1.83
C PRO A 26 -24.68 -9.69 -2.82
N MET A 27 -24.71 -8.37 -3.03
CA MET A 27 -25.66 -7.70 -3.94
C MET A 27 -25.18 -7.72 -5.40
N LEU A 28 -23.89 -7.98 -5.65
CA LEU A 28 -23.25 -8.01 -6.97
C LEU A 28 -23.31 -9.38 -7.69
N GLY A 29 -24.39 -10.13 -7.46
CA GLY A 29 -24.68 -11.37 -8.19
C GLY A 29 -24.57 -11.20 -9.71
N VAL A 30 -23.94 -12.19 -10.35
CA VAL A 30 -23.67 -12.40 -11.80
C VAL A 30 -22.81 -11.31 -12.49
N GLY A 31 -23.04 -10.01 -12.24
CA GLY A 31 -22.31 -8.90 -12.87
C GLY A 31 -20.98 -8.51 -12.20
N GLY A 32 -20.95 -8.36 -10.87
CA GLY A 32 -19.74 -7.93 -10.16
C GLY A 32 -18.68 -9.03 -10.01
N SER A 33 -19.05 -10.29 -10.25
CA SER A 33 -18.08 -11.39 -10.37
C SER A 33 -17.11 -11.18 -11.53
N GLN A 34 -17.52 -10.50 -12.61
CA GLN A 34 -16.65 -10.18 -13.74
C GLN A 34 -15.72 -9.01 -13.45
N LEU A 35 -16.20 -8.00 -12.72
CA LEU A 35 -15.39 -6.87 -12.22
C LEU A 35 -14.30 -7.36 -11.26
N PHE A 36 -14.66 -8.21 -10.29
CA PHE A 36 -13.71 -8.83 -9.36
C PHE A 36 -12.73 -9.79 -10.06
N LYS A 37 -13.18 -10.51 -11.10
CA LYS A 37 -12.30 -11.33 -11.97
C LYS A 37 -11.37 -10.49 -12.86
N ALA A 38 -11.67 -9.21 -13.07
CA ALA A 38 -10.82 -8.26 -13.79
C ALA A 38 -9.79 -7.61 -12.85
N GLU A 39 -10.12 -7.43 -11.58
CA GLU A 39 -9.23 -6.83 -10.57
C GLU A 39 -8.27 -7.84 -9.91
N MET A 40 -8.68 -9.11 -9.76
CA MET A 40 -7.80 -10.17 -9.26
C MET A 40 -6.80 -10.62 -10.33
N ALA A 41 -5.73 -9.83 -10.49
CA ALA A 41 -4.56 -10.23 -11.27
C ALA A 41 -3.74 -11.27 -10.49
N GLY A 42 -3.97 -12.56 -10.75
CA GLY A 42 -3.16 -13.64 -10.19
C GLY A 42 -3.83 -15.02 -10.30
N PRO A 43 -3.10 -16.11 -10.00
CA PRO A 43 -3.60 -17.49 -10.08
C PRO A 43 -4.71 -17.84 -9.08
N MET A 44 -5.24 -16.86 -8.34
CA MET A 44 -6.38 -17.01 -7.44
C MET A 44 -7.71 -17.24 -8.16
N LYS A 45 -7.77 -17.17 -9.50
CA LYS A 45 -8.96 -17.58 -10.27
C LYS A 45 -9.40 -19.01 -9.96
N ASP A 46 -8.46 -19.90 -9.59
CA ASP A 46 -8.72 -21.33 -9.45
C ASP A 46 -8.63 -21.87 -8.01
N GLN A 47 -8.31 -21.04 -7.02
CA GLN A 47 -8.45 -21.46 -5.62
C GLN A 47 -9.93 -21.36 -5.22
N LYS A 48 -10.68 -22.41 -5.58
CA LYS A 48 -12.00 -22.73 -5.02
C LYS A 48 -11.86 -23.03 -3.51
N LEU A 49 -11.52 -22.03 -2.70
CA LEU A 49 -11.61 -22.11 -1.25
C LEU A 49 -12.92 -21.43 -0.86
N THR A 50 -13.95 -22.28 -0.75
CA THR A 50 -15.35 -22.08 -0.34
C THR A 50 -16.35 -21.66 -1.43
N PRO A 51 -17.48 -22.40 -1.60
CA PRO A 51 -18.48 -22.15 -2.65
C PRO A 51 -19.32 -20.87 -2.47
N ARG A 52 -19.09 -20.09 -1.41
CA ARG A 52 -19.84 -18.86 -1.12
C ARG A 52 -18.88 -17.74 -0.79
N ILE A 53 -18.89 -16.71 -1.63
CA ILE A 53 -18.16 -15.45 -1.46
C ILE A 53 -18.30 -14.86 -0.04
N ALA A 54 -19.45 -15.10 0.62
CA ALA A 54 -19.71 -14.74 2.01
C ALA A 54 -18.77 -15.41 3.04
N ASP A 55 -18.30 -16.63 2.80
CA ASP A 55 -17.42 -17.34 3.72
C ASP A 55 -15.99 -16.77 3.66
N THR A 56 -15.50 -16.43 2.46
CA THR A 56 -14.23 -15.70 2.25
C THR A 56 -14.24 -14.34 2.94
N ALA A 57 -15.36 -13.61 2.87
CA ALA A 57 -15.56 -12.35 3.57
C ALA A 57 -15.44 -12.49 5.10
N ARG A 58 -16.09 -13.50 5.70
CA ARG A 58 -15.97 -13.76 7.15
C ARG A 58 -14.54 -14.09 7.57
N VAL A 59 -13.82 -14.83 6.73
CA VAL A 59 -12.42 -15.18 6.97
C VAL A 59 -11.52 -13.94 7.02
N ILE A 60 -11.64 -13.06 6.02
CA ILE A 60 -10.86 -11.81 5.96
C ILE A 60 -11.18 -10.94 7.17
N TRP A 61 -12.46 -10.83 7.52
CA TRP A 61 -12.90 -10.03 8.67
C TRP A 61 -12.37 -10.59 9.99
N GLY A 62 -12.41 -11.91 10.19
CA GLY A 62 -11.85 -12.57 11.36
C GLY A 62 -10.34 -12.34 11.50
N ALA A 63 -9.59 -12.43 10.40
CA ALA A 63 -8.16 -12.16 10.39
C ALA A 63 -7.85 -10.68 10.72
N TYR A 64 -8.59 -9.75 10.12
CA TYR A 64 -8.46 -8.32 10.38
C TYR A 64 -8.76 -7.97 11.85
N LEU A 65 -9.84 -8.53 12.41
CA LEU A 65 -10.23 -8.27 13.80
C LEU A 65 -9.23 -8.87 14.79
N ALA A 66 -8.74 -10.10 14.53
CA ALA A 66 -7.69 -10.71 15.35
C ALA A 66 -6.41 -9.86 15.36
N MET A 67 -5.98 -9.38 14.18
CA MET A 67 -4.82 -8.49 14.06
C MET A 67 -5.05 -7.15 14.76
N SER A 68 -6.27 -6.60 14.65
CA SER A 68 -6.68 -5.36 15.33
C SER A 68 -6.61 -5.48 16.85
N VAL A 69 -7.22 -6.52 17.42
CA VAL A 69 -7.21 -6.74 18.88
C VAL A 69 -5.78 -6.97 19.38
N ALA A 70 -4.98 -7.77 18.65
CA ALA A 70 -3.58 -7.98 19.01
C ALA A 70 -2.76 -6.69 18.98
N CYS A 71 -2.96 -5.84 17.96
CA CYS A 71 -2.29 -4.55 17.82
C CYS A 71 -2.66 -3.58 18.95
N PHE A 72 -3.96 -3.50 19.26
CA PHE A 72 -4.48 -2.67 20.36
C PHE A 72 -3.87 -3.05 21.70
N LEU A 73 -3.88 -4.34 22.03
CA LEU A 73 -3.34 -4.84 23.29
C LEU A 73 -1.81 -4.66 23.37
N ALA A 74 -1.09 -4.84 22.26
CA ALA A 74 0.34 -4.60 22.20
C ALA A 74 0.68 -3.13 22.46
N TYR A 75 -0.03 -2.19 21.84
CA TYR A 75 0.16 -0.76 22.09
C TYR A 75 -0.17 -0.38 23.54
N ALA A 76 -1.27 -0.89 24.10
CA ALA A 76 -1.62 -0.66 25.50
C ALA A 76 -0.55 -1.23 26.45
N ALA A 77 -0.04 -2.43 26.19
CA ALA A 77 1.03 -3.06 26.98
C ALA A 77 2.37 -2.32 26.87
N ALA A 78 2.62 -1.63 25.76
CA ALA A 78 3.81 -0.79 25.56
C ALA A 78 3.71 0.60 26.22
N GLY A 79 2.60 0.90 26.90
CA GLY A 79 2.41 2.13 27.66
C GLY A 79 1.60 3.23 26.96
N MET A 80 1.01 2.97 25.78
CA MET A 80 0.07 3.92 25.19
C MET A 80 -1.22 3.98 26.01
N GLY A 81 -1.76 5.19 26.19
CA GLY A 81 -3.10 5.37 26.76
C GLY A 81 -4.15 4.64 25.91
N TRP A 82 -5.18 4.08 26.53
CA TRP A 82 -6.19 3.24 25.86
C TRP A 82 -6.83 3.90 24.62
N ALA A 83 -7.10 5.22 24.69
CA ALA A 83 -7.67 5.95 23.56
C ALA A 83 -6.68 6.06 22.38
N ASP A 84 -5.42 6.34 22.66
CA ASP A 84 -4.37 6.44 21.64
C ASP A 84 -4.03 5.07 21.07
N ALA A 85 -3.94 4.03 21.91
CA ALA A 85 -3.76 2.66 21.48
C ALA A 85 -4.87 2.24 20.49
N PHE A 86 -6.12 2.61 20.75
CA PHE A 86 -7.24 2.32 19.86
C PHE A 86 -7.11 3.07 18.52
N MET A 87 -6.86 4.38 18.57
CA MET A 87 -6.72 5.21 17.36
C MET A 87 -5.53 4.76 16.50
N HIS A 88 -4.37 4.54 17.12
CA HIS A 88 -3.18 4.06 16.44
C HIS A 88 -3.35 2.64 15.91
N MET A 89 -4.06 1.75 16.62
CA MET A 89 -4.40 0.43 16.09
C MET A 89 -5.26 0.52 14.83
N CYS A 90 -6.35 1.31 14.86
CA CYS A 90 -7.22 1.47 13.70
C CYS A 90 -6.43 1.95 12.48
N SER A 91 -5.50 2.87 12.69
CA SER A 91 -4.65 3.44 11.64
C SER A 91 -3.55 2.48 11.17
N THR A 92 -2.90 1.74 12.08
CA THR A 92 -1.80 0.82 11.76
C THR A 92 -2.29 -0.37 10.95
N VAL A 93 -3.37 -1.01 11.39
CA VAL A 93 -3.88 -2.24 10.75
C VAL A 93 -4.56 -1.92 9.41
N SER A 94 -5.14 -0.74 9.27
CA SER A 94 -5.72 -0.27 8.01
C SER A 94 -4.70 0.34 7.05
N LEU A 95 -3.44 0.53 7.47
CA LEU A 95 -2.41 1.24 6.74
C LEU A 95 -2.90 2.64 6.30
N GLY A 96 -3.39 3.41 7.28
CA GLY A 96 -4.05 4.70 7.07
C GLY A 96 -3.27 5.95 7.47
N GLY A 97 -2.20 5.82 8.26
CA GLY A 97 -1.28 6.93 8.61
C GLY A 97 -1.81 8.05 9.48
N PHE A 98 -3.06 7.97 9.96
CA PHE A 98 -3.59 8.91 10.94
C PHE A 98 -3.02 8.67 12.33
N SER A 99 -2.68 9.75 13.04
CA SER A 99 -2.30 9.75 14.45
C SER A 99 -3.12 10.78 15.23
N SER A 100 -3.24 10.57 16.54
CA SER A 100 -3.77 11.55 17.49
C SER A 100 -2.92 12.81 17.58
N TYR A 101 -1.63 12.71 17.22
CA TYR A 101 -0.62 13.74 17.39
C TYR A 101 -0.05 14.17 16.05
N ASP A 102 0.36 15.43 15.94
CA ASP A 102 0.95 15.97 14.71
C ASP A 102 2.33 15.33 14.43
N ALA A 103 3.12 15.07 15.48
CA ALA A 103 4.39 14.36 15.39
C ALA A 103 4.25 12.84 15.15
N SER A 104 3.03 12.33 14.95
CA SER A 104 2.77 10.91 14.71
C SER A 104 3.37 10.01 15.80
N PHE A 105 4.15 8.99 15.45
CA PHE A 105 4.84 8.13 16.42
C PHE A 105 6.03 8.80 17.10
N GLY A 106 6.53 9.92 16.56
CA GLY A 106 7.57 10.74 17.18
C GLY A 106 7.15 11.33 18.54
N HIS A 107 5.84 11.43 18.83
CA HIS A 107 5.35 11.86 20.13
C HIS A 107 5.73 10.91 21.28
N PHE A 108 5.77 9.60 21.01
CA PHE A 108 5.94 8.59 22.06
C PHE A 108 7.40 8.29 22.38
N ASP A 109 8.34 8.65 21.49
CA ASP A 109 9.79 8.43 21.58
C ASP A 109 10.18 7.07 22.20
N SER A 110 9.50 6.01 21.76
CA SER A 110 9.63 4.68 22.35
C SER A 110 10.00 3.64 21.28
N PRO A 111 11.22 3.07 21.35
CA PRO A 111 11.64 2.01 20.42
C PRO A 111 10.68 0.81 20.42
N LEU A 112 10.05 0.52 21.56
CA LEU A 112 9.11 -0.58 21.70
C LEU A 112 7.83 -0.32 20.88
N ILE A 113 7.27 0.89 20.97
CA ILE A 113 6.08 1.28 20.23
C ILE A 113 6.38 1.29 18.72
N GLU A 114 7.54 1.80 18.32
CA GLU A 114 8.00 1.76 16.93
C GLU A 114 8.11 0.31 16.40
N ALA A 115 8.68 -0.60 17.20
CA ALA A 115 8.80 -2.00 16.84
C ALA A 115 7.43 -2.69 16.68
N ILE A 116 6.49 -2.39 17.57
CA ILE A 116 5.11 -2.89 17.46
C ILE A 116 4.44 -2.35 16.19
N ALA A 117 4.58 -1.05 15.92
CA ALA A 117 4.03 -0.44 14.71
C ALA A 117 4.62 -1.09 13.44
N MET A 118 5.94 -1.23 13.37
CA MET A 118 6.61 -1.92 12.26
C MET A 118 6.09 -3.34 12.06
N LEU A 119 5.98 -4.12 13.14
CA LEU A 119 5.47 -5.48 13.08
C LEU A 119 4.07 -5.53 12.47
N PHE A 120 3.13 -4.72 12.99
CA PHE A 120 1.75 -4.75 12.51
C PHE A 120 1.58 -4.15 11.12
N MET A 121 2.39 -3.16 10.72
CA MET A 121 2.42 -2.66 9.34
C MET A 121 2.90 -3.72 8.35
N VAL A 122 3.99 -4.42 8.70
CA VAL A 122 4.50 -5.53 7.89
C VAL A 122 3.45 -6.64 7.79
N LEU A 123 2.76 -6.96 8.89
CA LEU A 123 1.70 -7.96 8.87
C LEU A 123 0.51 -7.50 8.00
N ALA A 124 0.08 -6.25 8.14
CA ALA A 124 -1.02 -5.67 7.37
C ALA A 124 -0.71 -5.53 5.87
N GLY A 125 0.56 -5.37 5.50
CA GLY A 125 1.02 -5.29 4.11
C GLY A 125 0.99 -6.63 3.35
N VAL A 126 0.74 -7.75 4.03
CA VAL A 126 0.57 -9.08 3.44
C VAL A 126 -0.91 -9.38 3.22
N ASN A 127 -1.20 -10.23 2.24
CA ASN A 127 -2.56 -10.67 1.95
C ASN A 127 -3.23 -11.35 3.16
N LEU A 128 -4.37 -10.79 3.61
CA LEU A 128 -5.11 -11.29 4.78
C LEU A 128 -5.60 -12.74 4.62
N LEU A 129 -5.87 -13.19 3.40
CA LEU A 129 -6.28 -14.57 3.11
C LEU A 129 -5.16 -15.57 3.37
N LEU A 130 -3.90 -15.17 3.23
CA LEU A 130 -2.76 -16.05 3.48
C LEU A 130 -2.62 -16.37 4.96
N TYR A 131 -2.97 -15.45 5.86
CA TYR A 131 -2.97 -15.73 7.30
C TYR A 131 -3.99 -16.81 7.66
N PHE A 132 -5.18 -16.75 7.06
CA PHE A 132 -6.15 -17.83 7.24
C PHE A 132 -5.66 -19.16 6.66
N ALA A 133 -5.03 -19.14 5.48
CA ALA A 133 -4.46 -20.34 4.89
C ALA A 133 -3.37 -20.96 5.78
N VAL A 134 -2.53 -20.13 6.41
CA VAL A 134 -1.54 -20.56 7.40
C VAL A 134 -2.20 -21.17 8.63
N TRP A 135 -3.24 -20.53 9.16
CA TRP A 135 -3.97 -21.02 10.33
C TRP A 135 -4.61 -22.39 10.05
N ARG A 136 -5.25 -22.55 8.88
CA ARG A 136 -5.88 -23.81 8.47
C ARG A 136 -4.87 -24.91 8.17
N ALA A 137 -3.76 -24.59 7.51
CA ALA A 137 -2.71 -25.55 7.18
C ALA A 137 -1.76 -25.83 8.35
N ARG A 138 -1.86 -25.07 9.46
CA ARG A 138 -0.92 -25.07 10.59
C ARG A 138 0.55 -25.02 10.16
N SER A 139 0.84 -24.29 9.09
CA SER A 139 2.18 -24.23 8.51
C SER A 139 2.50 -22.86 7.94
N LEU A 140 3.60 -22.28 8.39
CA LEU A 140 4.17 -21.04 7.85
C LEU A 140 4.72 -21.22 6.43
N ARG A 141 4.89 -22.47 5.97
CA ARG A 141 5.43 -22.78 4.63
C ARG A 141 4.60 -22.15 3.51
N THR A 142 3.30 -21.92 3.73
CA THR A 142 2.40 -21.26 2.77
C THR A 142 2.81 -19.82 2.49
N LEU A 143 3.28 -19.07 3.50
CA LEU A 143 3.80 -17.70 3.32
C LEU A 143 5.10 -17.72 2.51
N TRP A 144 6.06 -18.56 2.92
CA TRP A 144 7.38 -18.64 2.29
C TRP A 144 7.35 -19.19 0.87
N ARG A 145 6.36 -20.00 0.48
CA ARG A 145 6.24 -20.49 -0.89
C ARG A 145 5.67 -19.43 -1.84
N ASN A 146 5.02 -18.38 -1.31
CA ASN A 146 4.43 -17.34 -2.13
C ASN A 146 5.50 -16.36 -2.61
N THR A 147 5.61 -16.21 -3.93
CA THR A 147 6.55 -15.29 -4.59
C THR A 147 6.32 -13.84 -4.18
N GLU A 148 5.07 -13.44 -3.99
CA GLU A 148 4.69 -12.07 -3.63
C GLU A 148 5.17 -11.71 -2.22
N VAL A 149 4.88 -12.57 -1.25
CA VAL A 149 5.29 -12.41 0.15
C VAL A 149 6.82 -12.38 0.28
N ARG A 150 7.51 -13.28 -0.44
CA ARG A 150 8.98 -13.26 -0.48
C ARG A 150 9.52 -11.94 -1.04
N SER A 151 8.92 -11.45 -2.13
CA SER A 151 9.36 -10.22 -2.78
C SER A 151 9.11 -9.00 -1.88
N PHE A 152 7.96 -8.97 -1.18
CA PHE A 152 7.63 -7.96 -0.18
C PHE A 152 8.68 -7.87 0.93
N TYR A 153 8.99 -8.98 1.60
CA TYR A 153 10.01 -8.99 2.65
C TYR A 153 11.41 -8.66 2.11
N THR A 154 11.75 -9.16 0.91
CA THR A 154 13.06 -8.86 0.30
C THR A 154 13.21 -7.37 0.03
N VAL A 155 12.17 -6.73 -0.54
CA VAL A 155 12.20 -5.31 -0.86
C VAL A 155 12.23 -4.45 0.41
N LEU A 156 11.49 -4.81 1.46
CA LEU A 156 11.54 -4.13 2.75
C LEU A 156 12.95 -4.20 3.36
N LEU A 157 13.50 -5.41 3.51
CA LEU A 157 14.81 -5.60 4.12
C LEU A 157 15.93 -4.94 3.30
N ALA A 158 15.89 -5.09 1.97
CA ALA A 158 16.86 -4.44 1.08
C ALA A 158 16.72 -2.91 1.13
N GLY A 159 15.49 -2.39 1.10
CA GLY A 159 15.22 -0.96 1.21
C GLY A 159 15.74 -0.38 2.53
N THR A 160 15.48 -1.04 3.65
CA THR A 160 16.00 -0.66 4.97
C THR A 160 17.51 -0.67 4.99
N GLY A 161 18.15 -1.72 4.45
CA GLY A 161 19.61 -1.82 4.39
C GLY A 161 20.24 -0.71 3.54
N VAL A 162 19.66 -0.44 2.36
CA VAL A 162 20.14 0.62 1.46
C VAL A 162 19.99 2.00 2.09
N VAL A 163 18.84 2.32 2.67
CA VAL A 163 18.61 3.61 3.33
C VAL A 163 19.53 3.78 4.54
N ALA A 164 19.63 2.76 5.41
CA ALA A 164 20.50 2.82 6.59
C ALA A 164 21.98 2.99 6.21
N ALA A 165 22.47 2.21 5.24
CA ALA A 165 23.86 2.32 4.77
C ALA A 165 24.12 3.69 4.13
N TYR A 166 23.16 4.21 3.36
CA TYR A 166 23.28 5.51 2.73
C TYR A 166 23.33 6.66 3.76
N LEU A 167 22.47 6.64 4.78
CA LEU A 167 22.46 7.67 5.83
C LEU A 167 23.75 7.64 6.68
N LEU A 168 24.28 6.45 6.95
CA LEU A 168 25.60 6.31 7.61
C LEU A 168 26.72 6.85 6.73
N TRP A 169 26.72 6.53 5.43
CA TRP A 169 27.73 7.02 4.50
C TRP A 169 27.71 8.55 4.33
N ARG A 170 26.52 9.15 4.42
CA ARG A 170 26.33 10.62 4.36
C ARG A 170 26.64 11.32 5.70
N GLY A 171 26.87 10.57 6.77
CA GLY A 171 27.18 11.12 8.09
C GLY A 171 25.97 11.69 8.83
N GLU A 172 24.74 11.35 8.43
CA GLU A 172 23.51 11.79 9.10
C GLU A 172 23.34 11.16 10.49
N TYR A 173 23.91 9.96 10.66
CA TYR A 173 23.97 9.27 11.95
C TYR A 173 25.38 8.74 12.19
N SER A 174 25.86 8.89 13.43
CA SER A 174 27.13 8.31 13.89
C SER A 174 27.00 6.83 14.26
N GLU A 175 25.86 6.44 14.81
CA GLU A 175 25.62 5.09 15.33
C GLU A 175 24.84 4.21 14.34
N PRO A 176 25.38 3.05 13.93
CA PRO A 176 24.72 2.14 12.98
C PRO A 176 23.34 1.65 13.44
N LEU A 177 23.17 1.39 14.74
CA LEU A 177 21.90 0.89 15.29
C LEU A 177 20.81 1.97 15.27
N VAL A 178 21.18 3.24 15.50
CA VAL A 178 20.26 4.37 15.43
C VAL A 178 19.81 4.62 13.99
N ALA A 179 20.77 4.60 13.05
CA ALA A 179 20.46 4.70 11.62
C ALA A 179 19.53 3.56 11.18
N LEU A 180 19.80 2.33 11.61
CA LEU A 180 18.97 1.16 11.28
C LEU A 180 17.56 1.29 11.86
N ARG A 181 17.40 1.70 13.13
CA ARG A 181 16.10 1.90 13.78
C ARG A 181 15.25 2.90 12.99
N HIS A 182 15.77 4.09 12.73
CA HIS A 182 15.01 5.13 12.03
C HIS A 182 14.75 4.78 10.56
N SER A 183 15.74 4.18 9.88
CA SER A 183 15.54 3.73 8.49
C SER A 183 14.51 2.61 8.41
N ALA A 184 14.55 1.64 9.32
CA ALA A 184 13.59 0.53 9.34
C ALA A 184 12.17 1.04 9.53
N PHE A 185 11.94 1.93 10.50
CA PHE A 185 10.62 2.47 10.75
C PHE A 185 10.05 3.21 9.54
N HIS A 186 10.82 4.13 8.97
CA HIS A 186 10.34 4.95 7.85
C HIS A 186 10.21 4.16 6.55
N VAL A 187 11.15 3.24 6.26
CA VAL A 187 11.02 2.35 5.10
C VAL A 187 9.79 1.48 5.23
N VAL A 188 9.58 0.81 6.38
CA VAL A 188 8.39 -0.01 6.60
C VAL A 188 7.14 0.84 6.44
N SER A 189 7.07 1.97 7.14
CA SER A 189 5.93 2.87 7.13
C SER A 189 5.56 3.36 5.73
N VAL A 190 6.51 3.89 4.97
CA VAL A 190 6.23 4.43 3.63
C VAL A 190 5.98 3.30 2.63
N ALA A 191 6.79 2.23 2.66
CA ALA A 191 6.65 1.10 1.73
C ALA A 191 5.33 0.34 1.91
N THR A 192 4.84 0.20 3.15
CA THR A 192 3.54 -0.42 3.41
C THR A 192 2.37 0.56 3.26
N THR A 193 2.60 1.78 2.74
CA THR A 193 1.60 2.85 2.67
C THR A 193 0.96 3.17 4.02
N GLY A 194 1.72 2.99 5.10
CA GLY A 194 1.33 3.28 6.47
C GLY A 194 1.48 4.75 6.84
N GLY A 195 2.40 5.50 6.23
CA GLY A 195 2.43 6.97 6.29
C GLY A 195 2.77 7.59 7.64
N PHE A 196 3.21 6.81 8.62
CA PHE A 196 3.72 7.28 9.89
C PHE A 196 5.16 7.78 9.80
N ALA A 197 5.49 8.74 10.66
CA ALA A 197 6.84 9.25 10.84
C ALA A 197 7.21 9.26 12.33
N THR A 198 8.48 9.03 12.62
CA THR A 198 9.08 9.31 13.94
C THR A 198 10.02 10.52 13.88
N GLN A 199 10.55 10.82 12.71
CA GLN A 199 11.42 11.97 12.45
C GLN A 199 11.05 12.63 11.12
N ASP A 200 11.49 13.88 10.95
CA ASP A 200 11.38 14.56 9.67
C ASP A 200 12.43 14.03 8.68
N TYR A 201 12.10 12.92 8.01
CA TYR A 201 12.93 12.39 6.93
C TYR A 201 12.93 13.27 5.67
N GLY A 202 12.18 14.38 5.65
CA GLY A 202 12.31 15.43 4.65
C GLY A 202 13.66 16.17 4.73
N GLN A 203 14.32 16.13 5.90
CA GLN A 203 15.67 16.68 6.10
C GLN A 203 16.78 15.73 5.64
N TRP A 204 16.47 14.44 5.44
CA TRP A 204 17.47 13.49 4.94
C TRP A 204 17.87 13.80 3.50
N PRO A 205 19.07 13.37 3.06
CA PRO A 205 19.46 13.55 1.68
C PRO A 205 18.45 12.88 0.73
N LEU A 206 18.03 13.63 -0.30
CA LEU A 206 16.83 13.39 -1.11
C LEU A 206 16.67 11.97 -1.67
N PHE A 207 17.77 11.24 -1.87
CA PHE A 207 17.73 9.84 -2.31
C PHE A 207 16.92 8.95 -1.37
N ALA A 208 17.06 9.10 -0.05
CA ALA A 208 16.37 8.27 0.94
C ALA A 208 14.84 8.41 0.87
N PRO A 209 14.25 9.63 1.00
CA PRO A 209 12.81 9.79 0.86
C PRO A 209 12.25 9.38 -0.49
N LEU A 210 12.96 9.67 -1.60
CA LEU A 210 12.51 9.25 -2.93
C LEU A 210 12.50 7.73 -3.09
N LEU A 211 13.52 7.03 -2.58
CA LEU A 211 13.53 5.57 -2.57
C LEU A 211 12.37 5.03 -1.74
N MET A 212 12.13 5.56 -0.54
CA MET A 212 11.01 5.14 0.32
C MET A 212 9.66 5.31 -0.39
N MET A 213 9.42 6.46 -1.02
CA MET A 213 8.20 6.68 -1.80
C MET A 213 8.06 5.72 -2.98
N LEU A 214 9.17 5.45 -3.70
CA LEU A 214 9.18 4.48 -4.79
C LEU A 214 8.76 3.09 -4.29
N LEU A 215 9.24 2.67 -3.12
CA LEU A 215 8.80 1.43 -2.49
C LEU A 215 7.30 1.48 -2.14
N GLY A 216 6.81 2.61 -1.64
CA GLY A 216 5.40 2.84 -1.34
C GLY A 216 4.46 2.70 -2.55
N CYS A 217 4.98 2.88 -3.77
CA CYS A 217 4.19 2.67 -4.99
C CYS A 217 3.79 1.21 -5.21
N PHE A 218 4.59 0.22 -4.78
CA PHE A 218 4.37 -1.17 -5.20
C PHE A 218 4.62 -2.25 -4.14
N ALA A 219 5.20 -1.93 -2.97
CA ALA A 219 5.68 -2.99 -2.07
C ALA A 219 4.54 -3.86 -1.51
N THR A 220 3.36 -3.31 -1.24
CA THR A 220 2.26 -4.04 -0.60
C THR A 220 1.72 -5.20 -1.46
N CYS A 221 1.33 -6.30 -0.80
CA CYS A 221 0.77 -7.46 -1.49
C CYS A 221 -0.69 -7.20 -1.94
N ALA A 222 -1.15 -7.89 -2.99
CA ALA A 222 -2.55 -7.92 -3.37
C ALA A 222 -3.40 -8.58 -2.26
N GLY A 223 -4.54 -7.98 -1.91
CA GLY A 223 -5.39 -8.44 -0.80
C GLY A 223 -4.90 -8.02 0.60
N SER A 224 -3.93 -7.11 0.67
CA SER A 224 -3.55 -6.38 1.89
C SER A 224 -4.42 -5.13 2.09
N THR A 225 -4.27 -4.43 3.22
CA THR A 225 -4.96 -3.15 3.49
C THR A 225 -4.28 -1.93 2.86
N GLY A 226 -3.07 -2.12 2.31
CA GLY A 226 -2.27 -1.05 1.74
C GLY A 226 -2.80 -0.55 0.39
N GLY A 227 -2.16 0.47 -0.17
CA GLY A 227 -2.50 1.08 -1.46
C GLY A 227 -1.52 0.72 -2.59
N GLY A 228 -1.58 1.52 -3.66
CA GLY A 228 -0.63 1.51 -4.78
C GLY A 228 -0.80 0.39 -5.81
N ILE A 229 0.21 0.28 -6.67
CA ILE A 229 0.27 -0.62 -7.83
C ILE A 229 0.14 -2.10 -7.44
N LYS A 230 0.58 -2.46 -6.24
CA LYS A 230 0.73 -3.82 -5.71
C LYS A 230 1.92 -4.61 -6.26
N MET A 231 2.47 -5.44 -5.38
CA MET A 231 3.66 -6.25 -5.65
C MET A 231 3.41 -7.22 -6.82
N VAL A 232 2.22 -7.83 -6.89
CA VAL A 232 1.88 -8.73 -7.99
C VAL A 232 2.01 -8.06 -9.36
N ARG A 233 1.53 -6.82 -9.54
CA ARG A 233 1.59 -6.13 -10.84
C ARG A 233 3.04 -5.78 -11.19
N MET A 234 3.83 -5.37 -10.21
CA MET A 234 5.26 -5.10 -10.41
C MET A 234 6.04 -6.36 -10.81
N LEU A 235 5.80 -7.50 -10.13
CA LEU A 235 6.43 -8.78 -10.48
C LEU A 235 6.05 -9.26 -11.89
N LEU A 236 4.80 -9.06 -12.29
CA LEU A 236 4.34 -9.40 -13.64
C LEU A 236 5.02 -8.52 -14.70
N MET A 237 5.15 -7.21 -14.45
CA MET A 237 5.86 -6.30 -15.34
C MET A 237 7.34 -6.67 -15.49
N LEU A 238 8.03 -6.98 -14.39
CA LEU A 238 9.43 -7.42 -14.43
C LEU A 238 9.59 -8.72 -15.22
N LYS A 239 8.69 -9.68 -15.03
CA LYS A 239 8.70 -10.95 -15.78
C LYS A 239 8.38 -10.75 -17.26
N GLN A 240 7.46 -9.84 -17.59
CA GLN A 240 7.12 -9.49 -18.96
C GLN A 240 8.27 -8.78 -19.66
N ALA A 241 8.93 -7.82 -19.01
CA ALA A 241 10.12 -7.16 -19.54
C ALA A 241 11.23 -8.18 -19.82
N ARG A 242 11.49 -9.11 -18.88
CA ARG A 242 12.45 -10.19 -19.09
C ARG A 242 12.05 -11.11 -20.25
N ARG A 243 10.76 -11.44 -20.39
CA ARG A 243 10.24 -12.26 -21.51
C ARG A 243 10.51 -11.59 -22.85
N GLU A 244 10.27 -10.29 -22.97
CA GLU A 244 10.52 -9.54 -24.20
C GLU A 244 12.02 -9.44 -24.53
N LEU A 245 12.88 -9.20 -23.53
CA LEU A 245 14.33 -9.24 -23.73
C LEU A 245 14.81 -10.60 -24.26
N VAL A 246 14.26 -11.70 -23.74
CA VAL A 246 14.60 -13.06 -24.21
C VAL A 246 14.08 -13.31 -25.62
N ARG A 247 12.90 -12.80 -25.99
CA ARG A 247 12.33 -12.93 -27.34
C ARG A 247 13.12 -12.16 -28.40
N ILE A 248 13.68 -11.01 -28.05
CA ILE A 248 14.56 -10.26 -28.95
C ILE A 248 15.78 -11.11 -29.33
N VAL A 249 16.34 -11.86 -28.38
CA VAL A 249 17.49 -12.75 -28.63
C VAL A 249 17.07 -14.07 -29.28
N HIS A 250 15.91 -14.61 -28.92
CA HIS A 250 15.39 -15.89 -29.40
C HIS A 250 13.95 -15.75 -29.90
N PRO A 251 13.73 -15.37 -31.18
CA PRO A 251 12.39 -15.05 -31.71
C PRO A 251 11.38 -16.20 -31.64
N ASN A 252 11.85 -17.44 -31.74
CA ASN A 252 11.00 -18.64 -31.76
C ASN A 252 10.72 -19.23 -30.36
N VAL A 253 11.15 -18.56 -29.28
CA VAL A 253 11.00 -19.08 -27.92
C VAL A 253 9.57 -18.93 -27.39
N VAL A 254 8.99 -20.04 -26.93
CA VAL A 254 7.72 -20.05 -26.19
C VAL A 254 8.05 -19.92 -24.70
N ASN A 255 8.04 -18.69 -24.20
CA ASN A 255 8.37 -18.37 -22.80
C ASN A 255 7.17 -17.69 -22.12
N PRO A 256 6.19 -18.44 -21.57
CA PRO A 256 5.04 -17.85 -20.89
C PRO A 256 5.45 -17.18 -19.56
N VAL A 257 4.76 -16.10 -19.18
CA VAL A 257 4.98 -15.49 -17.86
C VAL A 257 4.36 -16.39 -16.78
N VAL A 258 5.16 -16.85 -15.83
CA VAL A 258 4.72 -17.73 -14.73
C VAL A 258 4.82 -17.02 -13.38
N LEU A 259 3.77 -17.11 -12.58
CA LEU A 259 3.72 -16.63 -11.18
C LEU A 259 3.19 -17.74 -10.27
N ASN A 260 3.89 -18.03 -9.17
CA ASN A 260 3.54 -19.09 -8.21
C ASN A 260 3.27 -20.47 -8.88
N GLY A 261 4.03 -20.80 -9.94
CA GLY A 261 3.93 -22.06 -10.67
C GLY A 261 2.79 -22.12 -11.69
N GLN A 262 2.03 -21.04 -11.89
CA GLN A 262 0.92 -20.97 -12.85
C GLN A 262 1.25 -20.00 -13.98
N ALA A 263 0.93 -20.40 -15.21
CA ALA A 263 1.08 -19.53 -16.39
C ALA A 263 -0.01 -18.45 -16.37
N ILE A 264 0.41 -17.20 -16.57
CA ILE A 264 -0.48 -16.04 -16.64
C ILE A 264 -0.90 -15.85 -18.10
N SER A 265 -2.20 -15.72 -18.33
CA SER A 265 -2.74 -15.51 -19.67
C SER A 265 -2.37 -14.12 -20.21
N ASP A 266 -2.19 -14.02 -21.53
CA ASP A 266 -1.83 -12.76 -22.17
C ASP A 266 -2.89 -11.66 -21.94
N ARG A 267 -4.17 -12.03 -21.78
CA ARG A 267 -5.24 -11.08 -21.41
C ARG A 267 -4.97 -10.40 -20.06
N VAL A 268 -4.54 -11.16 -19.05
CA VAL A 268 -4.19 -10.59 -17.74
C VAL A 268 -2.98 -9.68 -17.88
N MET A 269 -1.99 -10.08 -18.68
CA MET A 269 -0.80 -9.26 -18.93
C MET A 269 -1.15 -7.93 -19.59
N GLN A 270 -2.01 -7.94 -20.62
CA GLN A 270 -2.51 -6.73 -21.27
C GLN A 270 -3.25 -5.81 -20.30
N SER A 271 -4.08 -6.37 -19.40
CA SER A 271 -4.73 -5.58 -18.35
C SER A 271 -3.73 -4.93 -17.39
N VAL A 272 -2.65 -5.63 -17.02
CA VAL A 272 -1.59 -5.06 -16.16
C VAL A 272 -0.83 -3.94 -16.88
N ILE A 273 -0.50 -4.11 -18.16
CA ILE A 273 0.16 -3.07 -18.96
C ILE A 273 -0.74 -1.84 -19.09
N ALA A 274 -2.03 -2.03 -19.38
CA ALA A 274 -3.01 -0.94 -19.44
C ALA A 274 -3.10 -0.18 -18.11
N TYR A 275 -3.14 -0.90 -16.98
CA TYR A 275 -3.09 -0.30 -15.65
C TYR A 275 -1.85 0.59 -15.46
N MET A 276 -0.66 0.11 -15.84
CA MET A 276 0.59 0.87 -15.71
C MET A 276 0.62 2.14 -16.58
N MET A 277 0.11 2.05 -17.81
CA MET A 277 0.02 3.22 -18.71
C MET A 277 -0.90 4.29 -18.13
N ILE A 278 -2.07 3.88 -17.63
CA ILE A 278 -3.04 4.77 -16.99
C ILE A 278 -2.47 5.38 -15.71
N TYR A 279 -1.85 4.57 -14.86
CA TYR A 279 -1.19 5.03 -13.64
C TYR A 279 -0.14 6.11 -13.95
N GLY A 280 0.71 5.86 -14.95
CA GLY A 280 1.70 6.84 -15.41
C GLY A 280 1.07 8.12 -15.96
N ALA A 281 0.02 8.02 -16.77
CA ALA A 281 -0.70 9.17 -17.32
C ALA A 281 -1.33 10.02 -16.21
N ILE A 282 -1.88 9.40 -15.17
CA ILE A 282 -2.45 10.08 -14.00
C ILE A 282 -1.37 10.80 -13.19
N LEU A 283 -0.24 10.13 -12.93
CA LEU A 283 0.88 10.75 -12.23
C LEU A 283 1.36 12.00 -12.97
N VAL A 284 1.62 11.89 -14.28
CA VAL A 284 2.08 13.02 -15.09
C VAL A 284 1.00 14.11 -15.17
N GLY A 285 -0.24 13.74 -15.47
CA GLY A 285 -1.35 14.68 -15.66
C GLY A 285 -1.64 15.52 -14.42
N PHE A 286 -1.77 14.90 -13.24
CA PHE A 286 -2.01 15.66 -12.01
C PHE A 286 -0.78 16.44 -11.55
N THR A 287 0.43 15.91 -11.77
CA THR A 287 1.66 16.68 -11.46
C THR A 287 1.71 17.95 -12.29
N MET A 288 1.46 17.86 -13.60
CA MET A 288 1.43 19.03 -14.48
C MET A 288 0.33 20.03 -14.09
N LEU A 289 -0.84 19.52 -13.68
CA LEU A 289 -1.93 20.38 -13.22
C LEU A 289 -1.56 21.14 -11.94
N LEU A 290 -0.95 20.47 -10.95
CA LEU A 290 -0.50 21.14 -9.72
C LEU A 290 0.63 22.15 -10.00
N VAL A 291 1.60 21.81 -10.85
CA VAL A 291 2.65 22.75 -11.27
C VAL A 291 2.05 23.96 -12.00
N PHE A 292 1.02 23.77 -12.81
CA PHE A 292 0.30 24.87 -13.47
C PHE A 292 -0.36 25.84 -12.46
N THR A 293 -0.76 25.36 -11.28
CA THR A 293 -1.25 26.23 -10.20
C THR A 293 -0.15 27.00 -9.45
N GLY A 294 1.12 26.78 -9.80
CA GLY A 294 2.28 27.42 -9.17
C GLY A 294 2.94 26.62 -8.03
N LEU A 295 2.51 25.36 -7.81
CA LEU A 295 3.14 24.49 -6.80
C LEU A 295 4.53 24.04 -7.29
N ASP A 296 5.52 23.98 -6.40
CA ASP A 296 6.86 23.54 -6.78
C ASP A 296 6.86 22.08 -7.25
N VAL A 297 7.77 21.76 -8.18
CA VAL A 297 7.78 20.46 -8.87
C VAL A 297 7.96 19.29 -7.92
N VAL A 298 8.76 19.45 -6.86
CA VAL A 298 9.04 18.37 -5.90
C VAL A 298 7.80 18.10 -5.05
N THR A 299 7.20 19.14 -4.46
CA THR A 299 5.95 19.02 -3.70
C THR A 299 4.83 18.51 -4.58
N ALA A 300 4.66 19.03 -5.81
CA ALA A 300 3.61 18.58 -6.73
C ALA A 300 3.74 17.11 -7.10
N PHE A 301 4.92 16.67 -7.55
CA PHE A 301 5.15 15.28 -7.94
C PHE A 301 4.97 14.32 -6.76
N THR A 302 5.51 14.70 -5.60
CA THR A 302 5.49 13.84 -4.42
C THR A 302 4.12 13.80 -3.74
N ALA A 303 3.36 14.90 -3.76
CA ALA A 303 1.97 14.94 -3.34
C ALA A 303 1.10 14.02 -4.19
N VAL A 304 1.27 14.05 -5.52
CA VAL A 304 0.50 13.18 -6.43
C VAL A 304 0.82 11.72 -6.19
N ILE A 305 2.10 11.36 -6.03
CA ILE A 305 2.49 9.98 -5.68
C ILE A 305 1.89 9.58 -4.32
N ALA A 306 2.00 10.43 -3.30
CA ALA A 306 1.52 10.14 -1.97
C ALA A 306 0.00 9.93 -1.95
N CYS A 307 -0.76 10.78 -2.65
CA CYS A 307 -2.21 10.67 -2.74
C CYS A 307 -2.64 9.49 -3.62
N ALA A 308 -2.09 9.33 -4.82
CA ALA A 308 -2.48 8.26 -5.75
C ALA A 308 -2.15 6.85 -5.24
N ASN A 309 -1.16 6.71 -4.35
CA ASN A 309 -0.83 5.44 -3.69
C ASN A 309 -1.37 5.33 -2.27
N ASN A 310 -2.06 6.37 -1.77
CA ASN A 310 -2.57 6.44 -0.40
C ASN A 310 -1.48 6.22 0.66
N ILE A 311 -0.29 6.77 0.43
CA ILE A 311 0.86 6.68 1.35
C ILE A 311 0.67 7.62 2.54
N GLY A 312 0.15 8.83 2.30
CA GLY A 312 0.03 9.90 3.30
C GLY A 312 0.99 11.06 3.02
N PRO A 313 2.19 11.10 3.63
CA PRO A 313 3.16 12.18 3.44
C PRO A 313 3.85 12.14 2.07
N GLY A 314 4.02 13.32 1.47
CA GLY A 314 4.89 13.56 0.31
C GLY A 314 6.25 14.11 0.75
N LEU A 315 6.79 15.07 -0.01
CA LEU A 315 7.98 15.85 0.35
C LEU A 315 7.70 17.34 0.16
N GLY A 316 8.63 18.17 0.65
CA GLY A 316 8.45 19.62 0.65
C GLY A 316 7.36 20.03 1.65
N GLU A 317 6.44 20.89 1.22
CA GLU A 317 5.37 21.43 2.08
C GLU A 317 4.43 20.34 2.62
N VAL A 318 4.22 19.28 1.84
CA VAL A 318 3.40 18.11 2.23
C VAL A 318 4.22 16.97 2.84
N GLY A 319 5.44 17.29 3.31
CA GLY A 319 6.36 16.35 3.93
C GLY A 319 5.90 15.79 5.29
N PRO A 320 6.70 14.92 5.93
CA PRO A 320 6.33 14.27 7.19
C PRO A 320 6.21 15.23 8.38
N ALA A 321 6.94 16.35 8.38
CA ALA A 321 6.78 17.44 9.35
C ALA A 321 5.78 18.54 8.88
N GLY A 322 5.33 18.45 7.64
CA GLY A 322 4.38 19.39 7.03
C GLY A 322 2.95 18.86 7.03
N ASN A 323 2.08 19.52 6.27
CA ASN A 323 0.71 19.07 6.06
C ASN A 323 0.12 19.69 4.78
N PHE A 324 -1.08 19.25 4.41
CA PHE A 324 -1.77 19.70 3.19
C PHE A 324 -2.56 21.01 3.37
N SER A 325 -2.51 21.67 4.54
CA SER A 325 -3.33 22.86 4.82
C SER A 325 -2.83 24.14 4.13
N GLY A 326 -1.55 24.17 3.72
CA GLY A 326 -1.00 25.29 2.96
C GLY A 326 -1.38 25.27 1.47
N LEU A 327 -1.99 24.17 1.00
CA LEU A 327 -2.43 24.05 -0.38
C LEU A 327 -3.72 24.85 -0.64
N SER A 328 -3.83 25.39 -1.85
CA SER A 328 -5.06 26.04 -2.32
C SER A 328 -6.21 25.03 -2.48
N ASP A 329 -7.45 25.55 -2.55
CA ASP A 329 -8.64 24.73 -2.76
C ASP A 329 -8.53 23.87 -4.03
N VAL A 330 -8.02 24.44 -5.12
CA VAL A 330 -7.84 23.73 -6.39
C VAL A 330 -6.85 22.57 -6.24
N GLN A 331 -5.71 22.81 -5.61
CA GLN A 331 -4.68 21.78 -5.37
C GLN A 331 -5.23 20.66 -4.49
N THR A 332 -5.98 21.00 -3.45
CA THR A 332 -6.62 20.04 -2.54
C THR A 332 -7.66 19.18 -3.26
N TRP A 333 -8.48 19.75 -4.14
CA TRP A 333 -9.44 18.99 -4.94
C TRP A 333 -8.79 18.02 -5.90
N VAL A 334 -7.71 18.44 -6.56
CA VAL A 334 -6.94 17.59 -7.49
C VAL A 334 -6.35 16.38 -6.74
N LEU A 335 -5.73 16.63 -5.58
CA LEU A 335 -5.16 15.57 -4.75
C LEU A 335 -6.23 14.66 -4.13
N THR A 336 -7.40 15.21 -3.79
CA THR A 336 -8.55 14.41 -3.33
C THR A 336 -9.01 13.45 -4.43
N PHE A 337 -9.12 13.93 -5.67
CA PHE A 337 -9.48 13.08 -6.80
C PHE A 337 -8.40 12.03 -7.10
N ALA A 338 -7.12 12.40 -7.03
CA ALA A 338 -6.01 11.45 -7.14
C ALA A 338 -6.07 10.35 -6.06
N MET A 339 -6.38 10.71 -4.82
CA MET A 339 -6.54 9.77 -3.71
C MET A 339 -7.73 8.82 -3.90
N MET A 340 -8.85 9.33 -4.42
CA MET A 340 -10.01 8.50 -4.74
C MET A 340 -9.69 7.50 -5.85
N LEU A 341 -9.01 7.93 -6.92
CA LEU A 341 -8.59 7.07 -8.02
C LEU A 341 -7.64 5.95 -7.54
N GLY A 342 -6.70 6.28 -6.65
CA GLY A 342 -5.82 5.30 -6.03
C GLY A 342 -6.56 4.25 -5.20
N ARG A 343 -7.55 4.69 -4.41
CA ARG A 343 -8.27 3.83 -3.47
C ARG A 343 -9.34 2.94 -4.11
N LEU A 344 -9.97 3.42 -5.19
CA LEU A 344 -11.05 2.72 -5.90
C LEU A 344 -10.56 1.84 -7.06
N GLU A 345 -9.25 1.60 -7.15
CA GLU A 345 -8.56 0.90 -8.25
C GLU A 345 -8.82 1.55 -9.63
N LEU A 346 -7.78 2.18 -10.18
CA LEU A 346 -7.80 3.05 -11.37
C LEU A 346 -8.73 2.62 -12.51
N LEU A 347 -8.70 1.35 -12.89
CA LEU A 347 -9.48 0.83 -14.01
C LEU A 347 -10.99 0.84 -13.72
N SER A 348 -11.40 0.54 -12.49
CA SER A 348 -12.80 0.47 -12.11
C SER A 348 -13.46 1.84 -12.16
N VAL A 349 -12.75 2.89 -11.78
CA VAL A 349 -13.24 4.27 -11.91
C VAL A 349 -13.26 4.71 -13.38
N LEU A 350 -12.22 4.44 -14.15
CA LEU A 350 -12.14 4.89 -15.55
C LEU A 350 -13.15 4.20 -16.47
N VAL A 351 -13.53 2.95 -16.17
CA VAL A 351 -14.58 2.25 -16.90
C VAL A 351 -15.91 3.01 -16.80
N LEU A 352 -16.22 3.67 -15.69
CA LEU A 352 -17.43 4.48 -15.53
C LEU A 352 -17.46 5.69 -16.48
N PHE A 353 -16.31 6.18 -16.90
CA PHE A 353 -16.21 7.28 -17.88
C PHE A 353 -16.21 6.78 -19.33
N THR A 354 -16.21 5.47 -19.55
CA THR A 354 -16.24 4.89 -20.90
C THR A 354 -17.69 4.75 -21.37
N PRO A 355 -18.10 5.36 -22.50
CA PRO A 355 -19.48 5.30 -23.00
C PRO A 355 -20.00 3.87 -23.22
N ALA A 356 -19.09 2.94 -23.55
CA ALA A 356 -19.42 1.52 -23.73
C ALA A 356 -19.92 0.85 -22.44
N PHE A 357 -19.55 1.33 -21.25
CA PHE A 357 -20.09 0.81 -19.99
C PHE A 357 -21.59 1.11 -19.84
N TRP A 358 -22.06 2.22 -20.40
CA TRP A 358 -23.45 2.68 -20.29
C TRP A 358 -24.35 2.18 -21.42
N ARG A 359 -23.77 1.60 -22.47
CA ARG A 359 -24.52 1.01 -23.59
C ARG A 359 -24.73 -0.48 -23.31
N ARG A 360 -25.99 -0.86 -23.07
CA ARG A 360 -26.43 -2.25 -22.86
C ARG A 360 -26.23 -3.11 -24.11
#